data_AF-K3XMK1-F1
#
_entry.id   AF-K3XMK1-F1
#
_cell.length_a   1.000
_cell.length_b   1.000
_cell.length_c   1.000
_cell.angle_alpha   90.00
_cell.angle_beta   90.00
_cell.angle_gamma   90.00
#
_symmetry.space_group_name_H-M   'P 1'
#
loop_
_entity.id
_entity.type
_entity.pdbx_description
1 polymer ?
#
loop_
_entity_poly.entity_id
_entity_poly.type
_entity_poly.pdbx_seq_one_letter_code
_entity_poly.pdbx_strand_id
1 'polypeptide(L)'
;MRRLQLPPPLAIAYMGDDFMFQLFGKYRDMALAVKNPCHLNMAACLIKLNRFNEAIVQCSIVLSEDESNVKALFRRGNAKSELGQTESAREDFEKAKKYSPEDKEILRELRLLAEQDKALYEKQKELYKGLFGPRPEVKPKKANYLAIFWQWLVSLIRYLVRMFKHKIE
;
A
#
# COMPACT_ATOMS: atom_id res chain seq x y z
N MET A 1 7.17 -41.99 27.32
CA MET A 1 6.78 -40.56 27.39
C MET A 1 5.68 -40.29 26.36
N ARG A 2 4.41 -40.24 26.77
CA ARG A 2 3.33 -39.80 25.88
C ARG A 2 3.44 -38.28 25.76
N ARG A 3 3.65 -37.75 24.55
CA ARG A 3 3.47 -36.32 24.29
C ARG A 3 2.01 -36.01 24.59
N LEU A 4 1.74 -35.23 25.62
CA LEU A 4 0.43 -34.64 25.87
C LEU A 4 0.17 -33.66 24.71
N GLN A 5 -0.40 -34.17 23.61
CA GLN A 5 -1.05 -33.33 22.61
C GLN A 5 -2.34 -32.81 23.24
N LEU A 6 -2.22 -31.72 23.99
CA LEU A 6 -3.37 -30.92 24.37
C LEU A 6 -4.03 -30.44 23.07
N PRO A 7 -5.37 -30.49 22.95
CA PRO A 7 -6.05 -29.96 21.78
C PRO A 7 -5.62 -28.49 21.57
N PRO A 8 -5.34 -28.05 20.32
CA PRO A 8 -4.82 -26.72 20.02
C PRO A 8 -5.50 -25.55 20.75
N PRO A 9 -6.85 -25.51 20.91
CA PRO A 9 -7.50 -24.42 21.64
C PRO A 9 -7.19 -24.43 23.14
N LEU A 10 -6.94 -25.60 23.75
CA LEU A 10 -6.68 -25.72 25.18
C LEU A 10 -5.29 -25.21 25.54
N ALA A 11 -4.27 -25.52 24.72
CA ALA A 11 -2.91 -25.03 24.94
C ALA A 11 -2.80 -23.49 24.80
N ILE A 12 -3.51 -22.90 23.83
CA ILE A 12 -3.55 -21.44 23.65
C ILE A 12 -4.29 -20.77 24.82
N ALA A 13 -5.38 -21.37 25.30
CA ALA A 13 -6.14 -20.83 26.44
C ALA A 13 -5.31 -20.72 27.73
N TYR A 14 -4.35 -21.64 27.95
CA TYR A 14 -3.42 -21.55 29.08
C TYR A 14 -2.29 -20.53 28.88
N MET A 15 -2.02 -20.08 27.65
CA MET A 15 -1.03 -19.03 27.33
C MET A 15 -1.70 -17.68 27.05
N GLY A 16 -2.74 -17.37 27.83
CA GLY A 16 -3.40 -16.06 27.83
C GLY A 16 -2.46 -14.93 28.26
N ASP A 17 -2.87 -13.70 28.00
CA ASP A 17 -2.03 -12.53 28.24
C ASP A 17 -1.60 -12.43 29.71
N ASP A 18 -2.48 -12.75 30.66
CA ASP A 18 -2.18 -12.80 32.09
C ASP A 18 -1.03 -13.75 32.45
N PHE A 19 -0.99 -14.94 31.83
CA PHE A 19 0.10 -15.90 32.04
C PHE A 19 1.39 -15.39 31.40
N MET A 20 1.30 -14.80 30.21
CA MET A 20 2.46 -14.24 29.51
C MET A 20 3.08 -13.05 30.25
N PHE A 21 2.27 -12.22 30.91
CA PHE A 21 2.74 -11.09 31.74
C PHE A 21 3.57 -11.54 32.96
N GLN A 22 3.34 -12.75 33.46
CA GLN A 22 4.09 -13.31 34.59
C GLN A 22 5.46 -13.87 34.19
N LEU A 23 5.70 -14.08 32.89
CA LEU A 23 6.93 -14.64 32.38
C LEU A 23 7.93 -13.54 32.02
N PHE A 24 9.19 -13.74 32.42
CA PHE A 24 10.28 -12.80 32.14
C PHE A 24 11.47 -13.47 31.47
N GLY A 25 12.18 -12.70 30.64
CA GLY A 25 13.39 -13.11 29.93
C GLY A 25 13.21 -14.42 29.16
N LYS A 26 14.16 -15.36 29.34
CA LYS A 26 14.23 -16.62 28.61
C LYS A 26 12.93 -17.45 28.64
N TYR A 27 12.17 -17.40 29.74
CA TYR A 27 10.92 -18.17 29.85
C TYR A 27 9.80 -17.58 28.98
N ARG A 28 9.76 -16.25 28.83
CA ARG A 28 8.83 -15.57 27.91
C ARG A 28 9.17 -15.93 26.47
N ASP A 29 10.46 -15.91 26.11
CA ASP A 29 10.90 -16.25 24.75
C ASP A 29 10.55 -17.70 24.39
N MET A 30 10.74 -18.64 25.33
CA MET A 30 10.35 -20.04 25.15
C MET A 30 8.83 -20.20 24.99
N ALA A 31 8.03 -19.43 25.74
CA ALA A 31 6.58 -19.45 25.60
C ALA A 31 6.14 -18.88 24.23
N LEU A 32 6.72 -17.76 23.80
CA LEU A 32 6.45 -17.15 22.49
C LEU A 32 6.85 -18.08 21.33
N ALA A 33 7.96 -18.81 21.46
CA ALA A 33 8.42 -19.77 20.47
C ALA A 33 7.42 -20.91 20.22
N VAL A 34 6.54 -21.21 21.19
CA VAL A 34 5.46 -22.19 21.05
C VAL A 34 4.15 -21.51 20.66
N LYS A 35 3.81 -20.37 21.28
CA LYS A 35 2.56 -19.62 21.06
C LYS A 35 2.45 -19.14 19.60
N ASN A 36 3.50 -18.52 19.05
CA ASN A 36 3.46 -17.89 17.73
C ASN A 36 3.18 -18.90 16.59
N PRO A 37 3.89 -20.05 16.49
CA PRO A 37 3.56 -21.08 15.50
C PRO A 37 2.14 -21.64 15.63
N CYS A 38 1.60 -21.77 16.85
CA CYS A 38 0.23 -22.23 17.06
C CYS A 38 -0.80 -21.26 16.45
N HIS A 39 -0.65 -19.95 16.70
CA HIS A 39 -1.52 -18.93 16.09
C HIS A 39 -1.36 -18.87 14.56
N LEU A 40 -0.14 -18.99 14.03
CA LEU A 40 0.11 -19.04 12.59
C LEU A 40 -0.54 -20.25 11.91
N ASN A 41 -0.45 -21.42 12.53
CA ASN A 41 -1.08 -22.64 12.03
C ASN A 41 -2.61 -22.52 12.11
N MET A 42 -3.14 -21.93 13.18
CA MET A 42 -4.57 -21.68 13.31
C MET A 42 -5.06 -20.70 12.24
N ALA A 43 -4.33 -19.61 11.98
CA ALA A 43 -4.62 -18.69 10.89
C ALA A 43 -4.62 -19.40 9.53
N ALA A 44 -3.65 -20.30 9.29
CA ALA A 44 -3.61 -21.09 8.06
C ALA A 44 -4.85 -21.98 7.89
N CYS A 45 -5.30 -22.63 8.96
CA CYS A 45 -6.53 -23.42 8.95
C CYS A 45 -7.78 -22.54 8.74
N LEU A 46 -7.85 -21.39 9.39
CA LEU A 46 -8.97 -20.45 9.25
C LEU A 46 -9.09 -19.88 7.84
N ILE A 47 -7.97 -19.56 7.19
CA ILE A 47 -7.93 -19.15 5.78
C ILE A 47 -8.50 -20.26 4.89
N LYS A 48 -8.09 -21.52 5.09
CA LYS A 48 -8.62 -22.67 4.34
C LYS A 48 -10.12 -22.90 4.58
N LEU A 49 -10.64 -22.48 5.73
CA LEU A 49 -12.06 -22.54 6.08
C LEU A 49 -12.83 -21.29 5.66
N ASN A 50 -12.22 -20.37 4.90
CA ASN A 50 -12.79 -19.08 4.50
C ASN A 50 -13.24 -18.18 5.67
N ARG A 51 -12.67 -18.40 6.86
CA ARG A 51 -12.93 -17.59 8.08
C ARG A 51 -11.88 -16.49 8.20
N PHE A 52 -11.89 -15.55 7.25
CA PHE A 52 -10.83 -14.55 7.09
C PHE A 52 -10.70 -13.58 8.26
N ASN A 53 -11.81 -13.08 8.80
CA ASN A 53 -11.80 -12.15 9.94
C ASN A 53 -11.06 -12.75 11.16
N GLU A 54 -11.31 -14.03 11.45
CA GLU A 54 -10.66 -14.71 12.56
C GLU A 54 -9.18 -14.97 12.27
N ALA A 55 -8.84 -15.32 11.03
CA ALA A 55 -7.44 -15.48 10.62
C ALA A 55 -6.66 -14.18 10.82
N ILE A 56 -7.27 -13.02 10.53
CA ILE A 56 -6.67 -11.69 10.76
C ILE A 56 -6.40 -11.47 12.25
N VAL A 57 -7.33 -11.84 13.13
CA VAL A 57 -7.14 -11.73 14.59
C VAL A 57 -5.95 -12.58 15.02
N GLN A 58 -5.89 -13.84 14.57
CA GLN A 58 -4.79 -14.74 14.93
C GLN A 58 -3.43 -14.22 14.45
N CYS A 59 -3.35 -13.70 13.22
CA CYS A 59 -2.11 -13.10 12.73
C CYS A 59 -1.75 -11.82 13.49
N SER A 60 -2.74 -11.03 13.91
CA SER A 60 -2.51 -9.78 14.64
C SER A 60 -1.96 -10.03 16.06
N ILE A 61 -2.35 -11.13 16.71
CA ILE A 61 -1.76 -11.56 17.99
C ILE A 61 -0.27 -11.87 17.82
N VAL A 62 0.13 -12.51 16.72
CA VAL A 62 1.56 -12.78 16.46
C VAL A 62 2.30 -11.48 16.19
N LEU A 63 1.69 -10.56 15.45
CA LEU A 63 2.30 -9.29 15.08
C LEU A 63 2.39 -8.28 16.23
N SER A 64 1.60 -8.40 17.29
CA SER A 64 1.76 -7.57 18.49
C SER A 64 3.00 -7.95 19.29
N GLU A 65 3.47 -9.19 19.19
CA GLU A 65 4.72 -9.65 19.83
C GLU A 65 5.92 -9.55 18.89
N ASP A 66 5.73 -9.85 17.60
CA ASP A 66 6.76 -9.81 16.56
C ASP A 66 6.21 -9.16 15.28
N GLU A 67 6.35 -7.83 15.19
CA GLU A 67 5.92 -7.04 14.02
C GLU A 67 6.67 -7.41 12.73
N SER A 68 7.84 -8.06 12.85
CA SER A 68 8.70 -8.44 11.72
C SER A 68 8.34 -9.80 11.12
N ASN A 69 7.35 -10.49 11.69
CA ASN A 69 7.00 -11.84 11.29
C ASN A 69 6.41 -11.91 9.87
N VAL A 70 7.26 -12.24 8.90
CA VAL A 70 6.89 -12.33 7.48
C VAL A 70 5.70 -13.26 7.24
N LYS A 71 5.65 -14.41 7.93
CA LYS A 71 4.56 -15.39 7.78
C LYS A 71 3.23 -14.84 8.28
N ALA A 72 3.23 -14.11 9.40
CA ALA A 72 2.03 -13.47 9.93
C ALA A 72 1.54 -12.35 9.01
N LEU A 73 2.45 -11.49 8.53
CA LEU A 73 2.13 -10.42 7.58
C LEU A 73 1.54 -10.98 6.28
N PHE A 74 2.16 -12.01 5.70
CA PHE A 74 1.69 -12.63 4.47
C PHE A 74 0.30 -13.25 4.62
N ARG A 75 0.08 -14.04 5.70
CA ARG A 75 -1.22 -14.67 5.96
C ARG A 75 -2.32 -13.64 6.24
N ARG A 76 -1.99 -12.55 6.96
CA ARG A 76 -2.93 -11.46 7.24
C ARG A 76 -3.28 -10.70 5.96
N GLY A 77 -2.28 -10.38 5.13
CA GLY A 77 -2.46 -9.75 3.83
C GLY A 77 -3.36 -10.58 2.91
N ASN A 78 -3.12 -11.89 2.85
CA ASN A 78 -3.95 -12.83 2.07
C ASN A 78 -5.42 -12.81 2.56
N ALA A 79 -5.64 -12.97 3.88
CA ALA A 79 -6.99 -12.93 4.44
C ALA A 79 -7.71 -11.59 4.20
N LYS A 80 -7.00 -10.45 4.28
CA LYS A 80 -7.54 -9.12 3.96
C LYS A 80 -7.88 -8.96 2.48
N SER A 81 -7.04 -9.50 1.60
CA SER A 81 -7.26 -9.50 0.15
C SER A 81 -8.55 -10.24 -0.19
N GLU A 82 -8.79 -11.40 0.40
CA GLU A 82 -10.03 -12.18 0.22
C GLU A 82 -11.28 -11.46 0.76
N LEU A 83 -11.12 -10.59 1.76
CA LEU A 83 -12.21 -9.72 2.25
C LEU A 83 -12.43 -8.46 1.40
N GLY A 84 -11.66 -8.26 0.32
CA GLY A 84 -11.71 -7.07 -0.51
C GLY A 84 -11.06 -5.83 0.12
N GLN A 85 -10.32 -5.98 1.21
CA GLN A 85 -9.58 -4.91 1.86
C GLN A 85 -8.21 -4.73 1.20
N THR A 86 -8.21 -4.39 -0.10
CA THR A 86 -7.00 -4.39 -0.97
C THR A 86 -5.90 -3.46 -0.47
N GLU A 87 -6.23 -2.25 -0.01
CA GLU A 87 -5.24 -1.29 0.51
C GLU A 87 -4.56 -1.82 1.79
N SER A 88 -5.34 -2.30 2.75
CA SER A 88 -4.80 -2.86 3.99
C SER A 88 -4.04 -4.17 3.77
N ALA A 89 -4.39 -4.94 2.72
CA ALA A 89 -3.64 -6.11 2.30
C ALA A 89 -2.28 -5.72 1.69
N ARG A 90 -2.27 -4.69 0.83
CA ARG A 90 -1.05 -4.13 0.23
C ARG A 90 -0.07 -3.64 1.29
N GLU A 91 -0.55 -2.93 2.31
CA GLU A 91 0.31 -2.49 3.42
C GLU A 91 1.02 -3.66 4.12
N ASP A 92 0.31 -4.75 4.37
CA ASP A 92 0.87 -5.95 5.00
C ASP A 92 1.89 -6.63 4.08
N PHE A 93 1.61 -6.73 2.78
CA PHE A 93 2.55 -7.31 1.82
C PHE A 93 3.79 -6.43 1.58
N GLU A 94 3.66 -5.11 1.55
CA GLU A 94 4.81 -4.20 1.46
C GLU A 94 5.68 -4.28 2.72
N LYS A 95 5.08 -4.38 3.91
CA LYS A 95 5.84 -4.66 5.13
C LYS A 95 6.54 -6.02 5.03
N ALA A 96 5.86 -7.07 4.57
CA ALA A 96 6.45 -8.39 4.42
C ALA A 96 7.63 -8.38 3.43
N LYS A 97 7.51 -7.64 2.33
CA LYS A 97 8.58 -7.46 1.32
C LYS A 97 9.79 -6.72 1.87
N LYS A 98 9.63 -5.78 2.81
CA LYS A 98 10.77 -5.11 3.46
C LYS A 98 11.64 -6.10 4.25
N TYR A 99 11.02 -7.09 4.88
CA TYR A 99 11.71 -8.10 5.67
C TYR A 99 12.18 -9.32 4.84
N SER A 100 11.47 -9.65 3.76
CA SER A 100 11.82 -10.74 2.84
C SER A 100 11.67 -10.29 1.37
N PRO A 101 12.66 -9.55 0.83
CA PRO A 101 12.56 -8.96 -0.51
C PRO A 101 12.64 -9.99 -1.65
N GLU A 102 13.19 -11.17 -1.38
CA GLU A 102 13.38 -12.24 -2.38
C GLU A 102 12.20 -13.23 -2.44
N ASP A 103 11.19 -13.08 -1.57
CA ASP A 103 10.06 -13.99 -1.53
C ASP A 103 9.16 -13.80 -2.76
N LYS A 104 9.19 -14.81 -3.63
CA LYS A 104 8.43 -14.83 -4.89
C LYS A 104 6.92 -14.81 -4.64
N GLU A 105 6.44 -15.36 -3.53
CA GLU A 105 5.00 -15.37 -3.22
C GLU A 105 4.52 -13.95 -2.91
N ILE A 106 5.24 -13.21 -2.05
CA ILE A 106 4.91 -11.83 -1.70
C ILE A 106 4.90 -10.93 -2.94
N LEU A 107 5.92 -11.05 -3.79
CA LEU A 107 6.02 -10.28 -5.03
C LEU A 107 4.89 -10.59 -6.01
N ARG A 108 4.45 -11.85 -6.07
CA ARG A 108 3.32 -12.28 -6.90
C ARG A 108 2.02 -11.64 -6.40
N GLU A 109 1.74 -11.71 -5.10
CA GLU A 109 0.52 -11.12 -4.52
C GLU A 109 0.46 -9.59 -4.73
N LEU A 110 1.57 -8.89 -4.53
CA LEU A 110 1.65 -7.45 -4.81
C LEU A 110 1.37 -7.10 -6.28
N ARG A 111 1.87 -7.92 -7.21
CA ARG A 111 1.58 -7.74 -8.65
C ARG A 111 0.10 -7.96 -8.94
N LEU A 112 -0.51 -9.00 -8.37
CA LEU A 112 -1.94 -9.29 -8.56
C LEU A 112 -2.81 -8.13 -8.06
N LEU A 113 -2.51 -7.58 -6.87
CA LEU A 113 -3.21 -6.40 -6.35
C LEU A 113 -3.06 -5.18 -7.26
N ALA A 114 -1.87 -4.95 -7.82
CA ALA A 114 -1.64 -3.84 -8.75
C ALA A 114 -2.43 -4.00 -10.07
N GLU A 115 -2.55 -5.22 -10.58
CA GLU A 115 -3.37 -5.53 -11.77
C GLU A 115 -4.86 -5.31 -11.50
N GLN A 116 -5.34 -5.74 -10.33
CA GLN A 116 -6.73 -5.52 -9.90
C GLN A 116 -7.05 -4.02 -9.80
N ASP A 117 -6.18 -3.23 -9.17
CA ASP A 117 -6.38 -1.78 -9.04
C ASP A 117 -6.35 -1.07 -10.39
N LYS A 118 -5.45 -1.48 -11.28
CA LYS A 118 -5.39 -0.93 -12.64
C LYS A 118 -6.70 -1.22 -13.39
N ALA A 119 -7.21 -2.44 -13.28
CA ALA A 119 -8.48 -2.82 -13.90
C ALA A 119 -9.68 -2.04 -13.30
N LEU A 120 -9.68 -1.81 -11.98
CA LEU A 120 -10.69 -0.97 -11.32
C LEU A 120 -10.62 0.48 -11.82
N TYR A 121 -9.42 1.05 -11.91
CA TYR A 121 -9.20 2.41 -12.40
C TYR A 121 -9.64 2.58 -13.86
N GLU A 122 -9.34 1.60 -14.72
CA GLU A 122 -9.77 1.60 -16.13
C GLU A 122 -11.31 1.54 -16.23
N LYS A 123 -11.97 0.66 -15.47
CA LYS A 123 -13.44 0.59 -15.42
C LYS A 123 -14.05 1.91 -14.94
N GLN A 124 -13.51 2.49 -13.88
CA GLN A 124 -13.95 3.79 -13.37
C GLN A 124 -13.78 4.86 -14.45
N LYS A 125 -12.62 4.92 -15.12
CA LYS A 125 -12.34 5.88 -16.18
C LYS A 125 -13.34 5.77 -17.34
N GLU A 126 -13.69 4.57 -17.78
CA GLU A 126 -14.70 4.38 -18.83
C GLU A 126 -16.09 4.80 -18.35
N LEU A 127 -16.48 4.51 -17.10
CA LEU A 127 -17.72 5.02 -16.51
C LEU A 127 -17.76 6.56 -16.49
N TYR A 128 -16.68 7.20 -16.05
CA TYR A 128 -16.61 8.66 -15.92
C TYR A 128 -16.64 9.37 -17.28
N LYS A 129 -16.07 8.77 -18.34
CA LYS A 129 -16.19 9.31 -19.71
C LYS A 129 -17.64 9.33 -20.21
N GLY A 130 -18.46 8.35 -19.81
CA GLY A 130 -19.87 8.30 -20.16
C GLY A 130 -20.73 9.29 -19.36
N LEU A 131 -20.35 9.56 -18.11
CA LEU A 131 -21.11 10.42 -17.19
C LEU A 131 -20.75 11.91 -17.33
N PHE A 132 -19.50 12.22 -17.64
CA PHE A 132 -19.02 13.58 -17.85
C PHE A 132 -18.29 13.59 -19.20
N GLY A 133 -18.84 14.35 -20.16
CA GLY A 133 -18.29 14.47 -21.50
C GLY A 133 -16.83 14.95 -21.54
N PRO A 134 -16.22 15.06 -22.74
CA PRO A 134 -14.83 15.48 -22.88
C PRO A 134 -14.58 16.77 -22.09
N ARG A 135 -13.44 16.81 -21.36
CA ARG A 135 -13.05 18.01 -20.60
C ARG A 135 -13.14 19.22 -21.54
N PRO A 136 -13.74 20.34 -21.11
CA PRO A 136 -13.79 21.53 -21.94
C PRO A 136 -12.35 21.86 -22.36
N GLU A 137 -12.09 21.80 -23.67
CA GLU A 137 -10.77 22.11 -24.20
C GLU A 137 -10.45 23.56 -23.83
N VAL A 138 -9.27 23.77 -23.23
CA VAL A 138 -8.74 25.12 -22.98
C VAL A 138 -8.53 25.75 -24.36
N LYS A 139 -9.46 26.64 -24.76
CA LYS A 139 -9.37 27.36 -26.03
C LYS A 139 -7.96 27.94 -26.16
N PRO A 140 -7.23 27.67 -27.26
CA PRO A 140 -5.88 28.18 -27.40
C PRO A 140 -5.90 29.70 -27.28
N LYS A 141 -5.07 30.27 -26.40
CA LYS A 141 -4.92 31.72 -26.28
C LYS A 141 -4.43 32.24 -27.64
N LYS A 142 -5.29 32.94 -28.37
CA LYS A 142 -4.93 33.60 -29.63
C LYS A 142 -3.76 34.56 -29.36
N ALA A 143 -2.62 34.34 -29.99
CA ALA A 143 -1.50 35.25 -29.90
C ALA A 143 -1.90 36.60 -30.52
N ASN A 144 -1.70 37.68 -29.78
CA ASN A 144 -2.10 39.03 -30.20
C ASN A 144 -0.99 39.65 -31.08
N TYR A 145 -0.92 39.22 -32.34
CA TYR A 145 0.11 39.66 -33.29
C TYR A 145 0.15 41.17 -33.50
N LEU A 146 -0.99 41.86 -33.37
CA LEU A 146 -1.06 43.32 -33.39
C LEU A 146 -0.27 43.97 -32.24
N ALA A 147 -0.29 43.38 -31.05
CA ALA A 147 0.44 43.91 -29.89
C ALA A 147 1.94 43.69 -30.03
N ILE A 148 2.35 42.52 -30.53
CA ILE A 148 3.75 42.18 -30.83
C ILE A 148 4.29 43.12 -31.92
N PHE A 149 3.49 43.35 -32.97
CA PHE A 149 3.83 44.28 -34.04
C PHE A 149 3.97 45.72 -33.54
N TRP A 150 3.06 46.18 -32.69
CA TRP A 150 3.14 47.52 -32.10
C TRP A 150 4.36 47.69 -31.20
N GLN A 151 4.72 46.68 -30.41
CA GLN A 151 5.96 46.72 -29.61
C GLN A 151 7.21 46.79 -30.48
N TRP A 152 7.24 46.05 -31.58
CA TRP A 152 8.34 46.13 -32.55
C TRP A 152 8.41 47.51 -33.20
N LEU A 153 7.27 48.08 -33.62
CA LEU A 153 7.18 49.40 -34.23
C LEU A 153 7.65 50.51 -33.27
N VAL A 154 7.24 50.46 -32.00
CA VAL A 154 7.68 51.42 -30.99
C VAL A 154 9.19 51.31 -30.74
N SER A 155 9.75 50.09 -30.70
CA SER A 155 11.20 49.90 -30.60
C SER A 155 11.96 50.42 -31.82
N LEU A 156 11.42 50.24 -33.02
CA LEU A 156 12.00 50.76 -34.27
C LEU A 156 12.02 52.30 -34.26
N ILE A 157 10.91 52.93 -33.87
CA ILE A 157 10.83 54.40 -33.77
C ILE A 157 11.81 54.92 -32.73
N ARG A 158 11.90 54.30 -31.54
CA ARG A 158 12.91 54.69 -30.53
C ARG A 158 14.34 54.54 -31.03
N TYR A 159 14.65 53.47 -31.77
CA TYR A 159 15.97 53.26 -32.36
C TYR A 159 16.31 54.36 -33.36
N LEU A 160 15.39 54.70 -34.25
CA LEU A 160 15.59 55.77 -35.23
C LEU A 160 15.79 57.14 -34.56
N VAL A 161 14.98 57.49 -33.56
CA VAL A 161 15.16 58.73 -32.78
C VAL A 161 16.53 58.77 -32.11
N ARG A 162 17.01 57.65 -31.56
CA ARG A 162 18.34 57.55 -30.92
C ARG A 162 19.48 57.70 -31.95
N MET A 163 19.32 57.11 -33.13
CA MET A 163 20.26 57.23 -34.26
C MET A 163 20.38 58.66 -34.78
N PHE A 164 19.25 59.37 -34.93
CA PHE A 164 19.28 60.77 -35.35
C PHE A 164 19.86 61.70 -34.28
N LYS A 165 19.62 61.41 -33.00
CA LYS A 165 20.20 62.20 -31.90
C LYS A 165 21.74 62.09 -31.84
N HIS A 166 22.29 60.94 -32.21
CA HIS A 166 23.75 60.70 -32.19
C HIS A 166 24.49 61.25 -33.40
N LYS A 167 23.77 61.72 -34.43
CA LYS A 167 24.34 62.27 -35.67
C LYS A 167 24.33 63.81 -35.71
N ILE A 168 23.82 64.44 -34.65
CA ILE A 168 23.65 65.89 -34.49
C ILE A 168 24.62 66.46 -33.43
N GLU A 169 25.39 65.60 -32.74
CA GLU A 169 26.57 65.94 -31.92
C GLU A 169 27.85 65.67 -32.74
#